data_AF-W1YC33-F1
#
_entry.id   AF-W1YC33-F1
#
_cell.length_a   1.000
_cell.length_b   1.000
_cell.length_c   1.000
_cell.angle_alpha   90.00
_cell.angle_beta   90.00
_cell.angle_gamma   90.00
#
_symmetry.space_group_name_H-M   'P 1'
#
loop_
_entity.id
_entity.type
_entity.pdbx_description
1 polymer ?
#
loop_
_entity_poly.entity_id
_entity_poly.type
_entity_poly.pdbx_seq_one_letter_code
_entity_poly.pdbx_strand_id
1 'polypeptide(L)'
;TSPQDLVSMIVEKAVKMADLMQVPIIGVVENYSYFHCPDNGKDYQIFGESHIEEILQKYGLLLLNRLPIDPTIANLCDQGDIESIEKTNLEDVSL
;
A
#
# COMPACT_ATOMS: atom_id res chain seq x y z
N THR A 1 -2.07 0.90 4.12
CA THR A 1 -1.45 2.12 4.69
C THR A 1 -0.98 3.01 3.55
N SER A 2 -0.42 4.19 3.82
CA SER A 2 0.16 5.09 2.81
C SER A 2 1.30 5.91 3.44
N PRO A 3 2.23 6.50 2.65
CA PRO A 3 3.46 7.11 3.18
C PRO A 3 3.31 8.31 4.10
N GLN A 4 2.12 8.92 4.18
CA GLN A 4 1.92 10.15 4.95
C GLN A 4 2.07 9.92 6.46
N ASP A 5 2.79 10.81 7.16
CA ASP A 5 3.23 10.66 8.55
C ASP A 5 2.11 10.34 9.57
N LEU A 6 0.89 10.80 9.34
CA LEU A 6 -0.24 10.59 10.26
C LEU A 6 -0.82 9.16 10.21
N VAL A 7 -0.43 8.34 9.23
CA VAL A 7 -1.06 7.03 8.97
C VAL A 7 -0.53 5.95 9.92
N SER A 8 0.67 6.13 10.49
CA SER A 8 1.31 5.19 11.41
C SER A 8 0.40 4.79 12.58
N MET A 9 -0.24 5.78 13.23
CA MET A 9 -1.17 5.55 14.35
C MET A 9 -2.39 4.71 13.92
N ILE A 10 -2.83 4.84 12.67
CA ILE A 10 -3.99 4.10 12.15
C ILE A 10 -3.63 2.62 11.98
N VAL A 11 -2.44 2.32 11.45
CA VAL A 11 -1.94 0.94 11.33
C VAL A 11 -1.86 0.30 12.72
N GLU A 12 -1.28 0.98 13.72
CA GLU A 12 -1.21 0.43 15.08
C GLU A 12 -2.58 0.09 15.67
N LYS A 13 -3.59 0.94 15.44
CA LYS A 13 -4.96 0.69 15.92
C LYS A 13 -5.58 -0.50 15.19
N ALA A 14 -5.38 -0.63 13.89
CA ALA A 14 -5.87 -1.76 13.10
C ALA A 14 -5.24 -3.09 13.58
N VAL A 15 -3.93 -3.10 13.86
CA VAL A 15 -3.24 -4.28 14.38
C VAL A 15 -3.82 -4.71 15.74
N LYS A 16 -3.99 -3.76 16.66
CA LYS A 16 -4.61 -4.04 17.97
C LYS A 16 -6.05 -4.54 17.84
N MET A 17 -6.82 -4.01 16.89
CA MET A 17 -8.18 -4.45 16.64
C MET A 17 -8.23 -5.89 16.12
N ALA A 18 -7.36 -6.25 15.17
CA ALA A 18 -7.27 -7.61 14.67
C ALA A 18 -6.88 -8.62 15.77
N ASP A 19 -5.94 -8.25 16.64
CA ASP A 19 -5.54 -9.05 17.81
C ASP A 19 -6.70 -9.28 18.79
N LEU A 20 -7.44 -8.21 19.13
CA LEU A 20 -8.64 -8.29 19.98
C LEU A 20 -9.74 -9.19 19.39
N MET A 21 -9.85 -9.23 18.07
CA MET A 21 -10.80 -10.07 17.34
C MET A 21 -10.26 -11.48 17.04
N GLN A 22 -9.02 -11.77 17.41
CA GLN A 22 -8.31 -13.01 17.09
C GLN A 22 -8.26 -13.32 15.58
N VAL A 23 -8.14 -12.29 14.75
CA VAL A 23 -8.04 -12.41 13.29
C VAL A 23 -6.56 -12.30 12.89
N PRO A 24 -6.01 -13.29 12.14
CA PRO A 24 -4.63 -13.24 11.69
C PRO A 24 -4.44 -12.15 10.64
N ILE A 25 -3.35 -11.39 10.78
CA ILE A 25 -2.93 -10.39 9.79
C ILE A 25 -1.98 -11.08 8.80
N ILE A 26 -2.39 -11.16 7.53
CA ILE A 26 -1.59 -11.78 6.46
C ILE A 26 -0.40 -10.87 6.08
N GLY A 27 -0.61 -9.56 6.11
CA GLY A 27 0.42 -8.57 5.85
C GLY A 27 -0.18 -7.19 5.60
N VAL A 28 0.67 -6.27 5.16
CA VAL A 28 0.33 -4.86 4.94
C VAL A 28 0.61 -4.51 3.48
N VAL A 29 -0.30 -3.77 2.86
CA VAL A 29 -0.06 -3.10 1.58
C VAL A 29 0.05 -1.61 1.83
N GLU A 30 1.10 -0.99 1.28
CA GLU A 30 1.20 0.45 1.22
C GLU A 30 0.71 0.96 -0.14
N ASN A 31 -0.22 1.91 -0.11
CA ASN A 31 -0.74 2.57 -1.30
C ASN A 31 -0.10 3.95 -1.46
N TYR A 32 -0.05 4.46 -2.69
CA TYR A 32 0.51 5.75 -3.04
C TYR A 32 2.01 5.90 -2.71
N SER A 33 2.77 4.81 -2.75
CA SER A 33 4.17 4.77 -2.36
C SER A 33 5.08 5.61 -3.27
N TYR A 34 4.74 5.69 -4.55
CA TYR A 34 5.51 6.44 -5.54
C TYR A 34 4.62 6.78 -6.75
N PHE A 35 5.08 7.68 -7.60
CA PHE A 35 4.54 7.93 -8.92
C PHE A 35 5.61 7.59 -9.97
N HIS A 36 5.29 6.64 -10.85
CA HIS A 36 6.14 6.31 -11.98
C HIS A 36 5.90 7.30 -13.11
N CYS A 37 6.86 8.17 -13.41
CA CYS A 37 6.69 9.19 -14.43
C CYS A 37 6.80 8.56 -15.83
N PRO A 38 5.75 8.63 -16.68
CA PRO A 38 5.76 8.01 -17.99
C PRO A 38 6.73 8.68 -18.97
N ASP A 39 7.09 9.94 -18.73
CA ASP A 39 7.94 10.73 -19.63
C ASP A 39 9.44 10.43 -19.45
N ASN A 40 9.85 10.00 -18.25
CA ASN A 40 11.27 9.84 -17.91
C ASN A 40 11.60 8.53 -17.18
N GLY A 41 10.61 7.71 -16.86
CA GLY A 41 10.76 6.40 -16.21
C GLY A 41 11.26 6.46 -14.76
N LYS A 42 11.29 7.65 -14.13
CA LYS A 42 11.72 7.81 -12.74
C LYS A 42 10.54 7.67 -11.79
N ASP A 43 10.81 7.07 -10.64
CA ASP A 43 9.87 7.01 -9.53
C ASP A 43 10.04 8.23 -8.62
N TYR A 44 8.91 8.85 -8.29
CA TYR A 44 8.84 10.00 -7.40
C TYR A 44 8.05 9.65 -6.14
N GLN A 45 8.69 9.77 -4.98
CA GLN A 45 8.02 9.67 -3.69
C GLN A 45 7.26 10.97 -3.40
N ILE A 46 6.09 11.14 -4.03
CA ILE A 46 5.29 12.38 -3.95
C ILE A 46 4.97 12.76 -2.50
N PHE A 47 4.75 11.77 -1.64
CA PHE A 47 4.39 11.97 -0.25
C PHE A 47 5.56 11.85 0.73
N GLY A 48 6.80 11.82 0.23
CA GLY A 48 8.00 11.63 1.03
C GLY A 48 8.35 10.16 1.26
N GLU A 49 9.40 9.94 2.05
CA GLU A 49 9.85 8.60 2.41
C GLU A 49 8.84 7.89 3.31
N SER A 50 8.62 6.61 3.03
CA SER A 50 7.78 5.76 3.86
C SER A 50 8.50 5.39 5.15
N HIS A 51 7.78 5.44 6.27
CA HIS A 51 8.26 4.98 7.58
C HIS A 51 7.58 3.66 8.00
N ILE A 52 6.95 2.93 7.08
CA ILE A 52 6.15 1.74 7.40
C ILE A 52 7.00 0.59 7.93
N GLU A 53 8.25 0.47 7.49
CA GLU A 53 9.20 -0.56 7.93
C GLU A 53 9.35 -0.61 9.46
N GLU A 54 9.41 0.55 10.11
CA GLU A 54 9.53 0.63 11.58
C GLU A 54 8.32 -0.01 12.28
N ILE A 55 7.13 0.19 11.71
CA ILE A 55 5.86 -0.36 12.24
C ILE A 55 5.81 -1.86 11.97
N LEU A 56 6.17 -2.30 10.77
CA LEU A 56 6.18 -3.71 10.40
C LEU A 56 7.11 -4.50 11.31
N GLN A 57 8.31 -3.99 11.58
CA GLN A 57 9.26 -4.59 12.52
C GLN A 57 8.70 -4.63 13.94
N LYS A 58 8.10 -3.53 14.41
CA LYS A 58 7.51 -3.44 15.75
C LYS A 58 6.40 -4.48 16.01
N TYR A 59 5.61 -4.79 14.98
CA TYR A 59 4.48 -5.72 15.10
C TYR A 59 4.73 -7.09 14.44
N GLY A 60 5.93 -7.35 13.90
CA GLY A 60 6.26 -8.60 13.23
C GLY A 60 5.42 -8.89 11.99
N LEU A 61 5.07 -7.85 11.22
CA LEU A 61 4.21 -7.94 10.04
C LEU A 61 5.01 -7.91 8.74
N LEU A 62 4.45 -8.52 7.69
CA LEU A 62 5.03 -8.54 6.35
C LEU A 62 4.50 -7.38 5.50
N LEU A 63 5.39 -6.67 4.79
CA LEU A 63 4.99 -5.81 3.68
C LEU A 63 4.73 -6.69 2.46
N LEU A 64 3.48 -6.75 2.01
CA LEU A 64 3.10 -7.52 0.83
C LEU A 64 3.46 -6.76 -0.44
N ASN A 65 3.18 -5.46 -0.48
CA ASN A 65 3.43 -4.64 -1.66
C ASN A 65 3.42 -3.12 -1.40
N ARG A 66 3.99 -2.38 -2.35
CA ARG A 66 3.95 -0.93 -2.47
C ARG A 66 3.31 -0.55 -3.80
N LEU A 67 2.11 0.01 -3.75
CA LEU A 67 1.36 0.38 -4.94
C LEU A 67 1.68 1.82 -5.36
N PRO A 68 1.89 2.07 -6.66
CA PRO A 68 2.09 3.42 -7.17
C PRO A 68 0.77 4.21 -7.20
N ILE A 69 0.92 5.52 -7.39
CA ILE A 69 -0.15 6.40 -7.86
C ILE A 69 -0.30 6.17 -9.36
N ASP A 70 -1.43 5.58 -9.76
CA ASP A 70 -1.77 5.32 -11.16
C ASP A 70 -3.11 5.96 -11.54
N PRO A 71 -3.09 7.03 -12.37
CA PRO A 71 -4.31 7.68 -12.85
C PRO A 71 -5.22 6.77 -13.66
N THR A 72 -4.68 5.75 -14.34
CA THR A 72 -5.45 4.79 -15.13
C THR A 72 -6.32 3.94 -14.22
N ILE A 73 -5.73 3.40 -13.15
CA ILE A 73 -6.44 2.62 -12.13
C ILE A 73 -7.51 3.48 -11.46
N ALA A 74 -7.18 4.72 -11.08
CA ALA A 74 -8.13 5.65 -10.48
C ALA A 74 -9.34 5.91 -11.39
N ASN A 75 -9.10 6.14 -12.69
CA ASN A 75 -10.16 6.36 -13.66
C ASN A 75 -11.05 5.12 -13.85
N LEU A 76 -10.47 3.92 -13.91
CA LEU A 76 -11.24 2.68 -14.00
C LEU A 76 -12.10 2.45 -12.74
N CYS A 77 -11.57 2.74 -11.55
CA CYS A 77 -12.34 2.74 -10.31
C CYS A 77 -13.54 3.70 -10.37
N ASP A 78 -13.32 4.94 -10.82
CA ASP A 78 -14.36 5.97 -10.90
C ASP A 78 -15.45 5.62 -11.93
N GLN A 79 -15.09 4.91 -12.99
CA GLN A 79 -16.01 4.40 -14.01
C GLN A 79 -16.75 3.13 -13.57
N GLY A 80 -16.33 2.50 -12.48
CA GLY A 80 -16.85 1.21 -12.04
C GLY A 80 -16.41 0.03 -12.91
N ASP A 81 -15.27 0.15 -13.60
CA ASP A 81 -14.71 -0.85 -14.52
C ASP A 81 -13.33 -1.35 -14.05
N ILE A 82 -13.13 -1.40 -12.73
CA ILE A 82 -11.83 -1.80 -12.15
C ILE A 82 -11.43 -3.24 -12.50
N GLU A 83 -12.42 -4.08 -12.78
CA GLU A 83 -12.26 -5.48 -13.18
C GLU A 83 -11.63 -5.66 -14.57
N SER A 84 -11.55 -4.60 -15.38
CA SER A 84 -10.91 -4.63 -16.70
C SER A 84 -9.38 -4.50 -16.66
N ILE A 85 -8.77 -4.35 -15.48
CA ILE A 85 -7.32 -4.24 -15.35
C ILE A 85 -6.63 -5.53 -15.80
N GLU A 86 -5.71 -5.42 -16.78
CA GLU A 86 -4.96 -6.57 -17.30
C GLU A 86 -3.77 -6.99 -16.43
N LYS A 87 -3.15 -6.06 -15.71
CA LYS A 87 -1.99 -6.30 -14.84
C LYS A 87 -2.13 -5.62 -13.52
N THR A 88 -1.81 -6.35 -12.46
CA THR A 88 -1.79 -5.79 -11.11
C THR A 88 -0.36 -5.74 -10.62
N ASN A 89 -0.01 -4.72 -9.85
CA ASN A 89 1.31 -4.66 -9.19
C ASN A 89 1.45 -5.71 -8.08
N LEU A 90 0.53 -6.68 -7.96
CA LEU A 90 0.44 -7.68 -6.90
C LEU A 90 0.89 -9.10 -7.34
N GLU A 91 1.37 -9.24 -8.57
CA GLU A 91 1.71 -10.55 -9.16
C GLU A 91 2.86 -11.28 -8.43
N ASP A 92 3.75 -10.55 -7.75
CA ASP A 92 4.93 -11.11 -7.06
C ASP A 92 4.77 -11.22 -5.52
N VAL A 93 3.55 -11.07 -4.99
CA VAL A 93 3.31 -11.19 -3.54
C VAL A 93 3.52 -12.64 -3.11
N SER A 94 4.66 -12.92 -2.49
CA SER A 94 4.96 -14.21 -1.88
C SER A 94 4.42 -14.24 -0.45
N LEU A 95 3.48 -15.17 -0.18
CA LEU A 95 2.92 -15.43 1.15
C LEU A 95 3.69 -16.52 1.89
#